data_AF-A0A419G461-F1
#
_entry.id   AF-A0A419G461-F1
#
_cell.length_a   1.000
_cell.length_b   1.000
_cell.length_c   1.000
_cell.angle_alpha   90.00
_cell.angle_beta   90.00
_cell.angle_gamma   90.00
#
_symmetry.space_group_name_H-M   'P 1'
#
loop_
_entity.id
_entity.type
_entity.pdbx_description
1 polymer ?
#
loop_
_entity_poly.entity_id
_entity_poly.type
_entity_poly.pdbx_seq_one_letter_code
_entity_poly.pdbx_strand_id
1 'polypeptide(L)' 'MWTVVYIASGKKEAESIRELLAREGLLVKLREIALLEADSNYSVEVLVSELEVDEAMEIINLIPEGR' A
#
# COMPACT_ATOMS: atom_id res chain seq x y z
N MET A 1 -8.15 11.20 -8.75
CA MET A 1 -8.42 10.97 -7.31
C MET A 1 -7.42 9.95 -6.80
N TRP A 2 -7.08 9.95 -5.50
CA TRP A 2 -6.23 8.90 -4.90
C TRP A 2 -7.14 7.84 -4.29
N THR A 3 -6.87 6.57 -4.54
CA THR A 3 -7.59 5.47 -3.90
C THR A 3 -6.65 4.59 -3.10
N VAL A 4 -7.16 3.95 -2.06
CA VAL A 4 -6.43 2.99 -1.24
C VAL A 4 -6.53 1.62 -1.90
N VAL A 5 -5.39 0.98 -2.17
CA VAL A 5 -5.32 -0.38 -2.74
C VAL A 5 -4.78 -1.41 -1.74
N TYR A 6 -4.08 -0.96 -0.70
CA TYR A 6 -3.51 -1.84 0.32
C TYR A 6 -3.40 -1.13 1.66
N ILE A 7 -3.54 -1.87 2.76
CA ILE A 7 -3.35 -1.35 4.13
C ILE A 7 -2.31 -2.25 4.79
N ALA A 8 -1.10 -1.72 4.93
CA ALA A 8 -0.02 -2.42 5.58
C ALA A 8 -0.09 -2.27 7.10
N SER A 9 0.35 -3.29 7.84
CA SER A 9 0.43 -3.25 9.31
C SER A 9 1.70 -2.57 9.83
N GLY A 10 2.46 -1.94 8.93
CA GLY A 10 3.65 -1.17 9.28
C GLY A 10 4.32 -0.56 8.06
N LYS A 11 5.21 0.40 8.32
CA LYS A 11 5.91 1.15 7.27
C LYS A 11 6.78 0.27 6.36
N LYS A 12 7.40 -0.77 6.91
CA LYS A 12 8.30 -1.64 6.16
C LYS A 12 7.58 -2.38 5.03
N GLU A 13 6.42 -2.94 5.35
CA GLU A 13 5.57 -3.63 4.37
C GLU A 13 5.01 -2.64 3.34
N ALA A 14 4.53 -1.48 3.79
CA ALA A 14 4.03 -0.43 2.91
C ALA A 14 5.09 0.06 1.90
N GLU A 15 6.33 0.25 2.35
CA GLU A 15 7.45 0.64 1.49
C GLU A 15 7.80 -0.47 0.49
N SER A 16 7.75 -1.75 0.88
CA SER A 16 7.95 -2.86 -0.06
C SER A 16 6.88 -2.88 -1.16
N ILE A 17 5.60 -2.72 -0.80
CA ILE A 17 4.51 -2.64 -1.78
C ILE A 17 4.69 -1.41 -2.69
N ARG A 18 5.02 -0.25 -2.11
CA ARG A 18 5.30 0.97 -2.86
C ARG A 18 6.43 0.79 -3.85
N GLU A 19 7.53 0.16 -3.45
CA GLU A 19 8.68 -0.07 -4.32
C GLU A 19 8.33 -1.01 -5.48
N LEU A 20 7.56 -2.07 -5.22
CA LEU A 20 7.07 -2.98 -6.25
C LEU A 20 6.21 -2.25 -7.29
N LEU A 21 5.20 -1.51 -6.83
CA LEU A 21 4.32 -0.73 -7.70
C LEU A 21 5.09 0.38 -8.45
N ALA A 22 6.03 1.06 -7.79
CA ALA A 22 6.82 2.11 -8.42
C ALA A 22 7.80 1.57 -9.48
N ARG A 23 8.26 0.31 -9.37
CA ARG A 23 9.11 -0.34 -10.38
C ARG A 23 8.38 -0.59 -11.69
N GLU A 24 7.09 -0.85 -11.62
CA GLU A 24 6.23 -1.02 -12.80
C GLU A 24 5.82 0.34 -13.40
N GLY A 25 6.16 1.46 -12.74
CA GLY A 25 5.89 2.81 -13.22
C GLY A 25 4.67 3.48 -12.59
N LEU A 26 4.00 2.82 -11.63
CA LEU A 26 2.79 3.35 -10.99
C LEU A 26 3.13 4.45 -9.98
N LEU A 27 2.28 5.47 -9.93
CA LEU A 27 2.40 6.54 -8.94
C LEU A 27 1.74 6.11 -7.62
N VAL A 28 2.57 5.90 -6.60
CA VAL A 28 2.16 5.43 -5.28
C VAL A 28 2.41 6.48 -4.21
N LYS A 29 1.44 6.64 -3.30
CA LYS A 29 1.53 7.50 -2.12
C LYS A 29 1.27 6.70 -0.86
N LEU A 30 2.16 6.81 0.12
CA LEU A 30 1.95 6.21 1.44
C LEU A 30 1.27 7.22 2.37
N ARG A 31 0.28 6.75 3.12
CA ARG A 31 -0.37 7.52 4.17
C ARG A 31 -0.34 6.74 5.48
N GLU A 32 0.46 7.23 6.41
CA GLU A 32 0.57 6.69 7.75
C GLU A 32 -0.69 7.08 8.56
N ILE A 33 -1.41 6.09 9.10
CA ILE A 33 -2.53 6.30 10.01
C ILE A 33 -2.10 5.93 11.41
N ALA A 34 -2.05 6.93 12.29
CA ALA A 34 -1.94 6.72 13.73
C ALA A 34 -3.35 6.70 14.32
N LEU A 35 -3.84 5.53 14.75
CA LEU A 35 -5.03 5.47 15.59
C LEU A 35 -4.64 5.94 17.00
N LEU A 36 -5.35 6.97 17.48
CA LEU A 36 -5.10 7.65 18.76
C LEU A 36 -5.52 6.85 20.01
N GLU A 37 -6.07 5.65 19.86
CA GLU A 37 -6.67 4.90 20.96
C GLU A 37 -5.91 3.59 21.27
N ALA A 38 -5.08 3.71 22.31
CA ALA A 38 -4.65 2.72 23.30
C ALA A 38 -3.93 1.42 22.90
N ASP A 39 -3.96 0.93 21.66
CA ASP A 39 -3.29 -0.35 21.32
C ASP A 39 -2.60 -0.26 19.95
N SER A 40 -1.49 0.48 19.96
CA SER A 40 -0.34 0.63 19.04
C SER A 40 -0.29 -0.07 17.66
N ASN A 41 -1.41 -0.19 16.92
CA ASN A 41 -1.39 -0.62 15.52
C ASN A 41 -1.14 0.57 14.61
N TYR A 42 0.12 0.71 14.19
CA TYR A 42 0.53 1.69 13.20
C TYR A 42 0.28 1.14 11.80
N SER A 43 -0.86 1.49 11.20
CA SER A 43 -1.21 1.06 9.86
C SER A 43 -0.81 2.11 8.83
N VAL A 44 -0.38 1.65 7.66
CA VAL A 44 0.02 2.53 6.56
C VAL A 44 -0.78 2.16 5.33
N GLU A 45 -1.58 3.10 4.84
CA GLU A 45 -2.31 2.94 3.60
C GLU A 45 -1.39 3.19 2.41
N VAL A 46 -1.50 2.33 1.41
CA VAL A 46 -0.87 2.48 0.10
C VAL A 46 -1.94 2.97 -0.87
N LEU A 47 -1.71 4.15 -1.43
CA LEU A 47 -2.63 4.78 -2.36
C LEU A 47 -2.04 4.87 -3.75
N VAL A 48 -2.87 4.69 -4.76
CA VAL A 48 -2.51 4.89 -6.18
C VAL A 48 -3.51 5.83 -6.85
N SER A 49 -3.16 6.25 -8.07
CA SER A 49 -4.09 7.01 -8.92
C SER A 49 -5.26 6.12 -9.32
N GLU A 50 -6.47 6.68 -9.39
CA GLU A 50 -7.70 5.96 -9.77
C GLU A 50 -7.60 5.17 -11.09
N LEU A 51 -6.78 5.62 -12.04
CA LEU A 51 -6.59 4.94 -13.32
C LEU A 51 -5.72 3.68 -13.22
N GLU A 52 -4.85 3.61 -12.21
CA GLU A 52 -3.83 2.57 -12.05
C GLU A 52 -4.25 1.50 -11.02
N VAL A 53 -5.49 1.58 -10.54
CA VAL A 53 -6.01 0.74 -9.45
C VAL A 53 -6.02 -0.72 -9.83
N ASP A 54 -6.50 -1.00 -11.03
CA ASP A 54 -6.62 -2.35 -11.57
C ASP A 54 -5.23 -2.99 -11.67
N GLU A 55 -4.29 -2.29 -12.31
CA GLU A 55 -2.89 -2.73 -12.45
C GLU A 55 -2.19 -2.89 -11.10
N ALA A 56 -2.38 -1.95 -10.17
CA ALA A 56 -1.83 -2.06 -8.83
C ALA A 56 -2.35 -3.29 -8.09
N MET A 57 -3.65 -3.57 -8.19
CA MET A 57 -4.28 -4.75 -7.59
C MET A 57 -3.77 -6.05 -8.22
N GLU A 58 -3.54 -6.08 -9.53
CA GLU A 58 -2.92 -7.23 -10.19
C GLU A 58 -1.51 -7.49 -9.64
N ILE A 59 -0.67 -6.46 -9.54
CA ILE A 59 0.71 -6.58 -9.00
C ILE A 59 0.68 -7.06 -7.53
N ILE A 60 -0.22 -6.51 -6.71
CA ILE A 60 -0.34 -6.89 -5.29
C ILE A 60 -0.78 -8.36 -5.17
N ASN A 61 -1.73 -8.82 -6.00
CA ASN A 61 -2.19 -10.21 -5.99
C ASN A 61 -1.13 -11.22 -6.46
N LEU A 62 -0.11 -10.76 -7.21
CA LEU A 62 1.03 -11.59 -7.60
C LEU A 62 2.02 -11.80 -6.45
N ILE A 63 1.89 -11.06 -5.34
CA ILE A 63 2.69 -11.26 -4.14
C ILE A 63 2.08 -12.47 -3.40
N PRO A 64 2.75 -13.63 -3.36
CA PRO A 64 2.22 -14.76 -2.62
C PRO A 64 2.15 -14.40 -1.13
N GLU A 65 0.95 -14.39 -0.55
CA GLU A 65 0.75 -14.35 0.90
C GLU A 65 1.39 -15.59 1.53
N GLY A 66 2.67 -15.49 1.92
CA GLY A 66 3.38 -16.57 2.60
C GLY A 66 4.88 -16.65 2.28
N ARG A 67 5.69 -15.83 2.94
CA ARG A 67 7.07 -16.20 3.32
C ARG A 67 7.39 -15.69 4.72
#